data_AF-A0A949MQL9-F1
#
_entry.id   AF-A0A949MQL9-F1
#
_cell.length_a   1.000
_cell.length_b   1.000
_cell.length_c   1.000
_cell.angle_alpha   90.00
_cell.angle_beta   90.00
_cell.angle_gamma   90.00
#
_symmetry.space_group_name_H-M   'P 1'
#
loop_
_entity.id
_entity.type
_entity.pdbx_description
1 polymer ?
#
loop_
_entity_poly.entity_id
_entity_poly.type
_entity_poly.pdbx_seq_one_letter_code
_entity_poly.pdbx_strand_id
1 'polypeptide(L)'
;MMKAKFTLTTSKNTPELLGLVATPLLILGKLEAIGLGNHIQSLDHSLGGAISEQVQGQNFRGVRGENFLLRLDLEGAPDNVLVVGLGSQNKFDQNAIKQVVELAVETAVSRGLTKVTFPMPPNRQTKEVNLRGQAHVIRLAVEHKLTEYTDIEGELEVEILSAPQAKAQLARGLACKRRNKDGTCCDD
;
A
#
# COMPACT_ATOMS: atom_id res chain seq x y z
N MET A 1 4.14 18.36 14.67
CA MET A 1 4.45 16.95 14.32
C MET A 1 3.22 16.25 13.78
N MET A 2 3.37 15.65 12.60
CA MET A 2 2.33 14.90 11.92
C MET A 2 2.03 13.56 12.62
N LYS A 3 0.76 13.21 12.74
CA LYS A 3 0.30 11.94 13.35
C LYS A 3 -0.25 11.01 12.29
N ALA A 4 -0.14 9.71 12.52
CA ALA A 4 -0.80 8.71 11.68
C ALA A 4 -2.18 8.35 12.23
N LYS A 5 -3.16 8.23 11.34
CA LYS A 5 -4.45 7.61 11.61
C LYS A 5 -4.63 6.40 10.69
N PHE A 6 -4.82 5.22 11.25
CA PHE A 6 -5.00 4.00 10.47
C PHE A 6 -6.48 3.68 10.28
N THR A 7 -6.89 3.45 9.04
CA THR A 7 -8.26 3.05 8.69
C THR A 7 -8.25 1.71 7.95
N LEU A 8 -9.28 0.89 8.18
CA LEU A 8 -9.46 -0.39 7.51
C LEU A 8 -10.76 -0.38 6.72
N THR A 9 -10.64 -0.44 5.40
CA THR A 9 -11.78 -0.45 4.48
C THR A 9 -11.89 -1.83 3.82
N THR A 10 -13.12 -2.34 3.75
CA THR A 10 -13.41 -3.64 3.14
C THR A 10 -14.41 -3.52 1.99
N SER A 11 -14.11 -4.13 0.84
CA SER A 11 -15.06 -4.26 -0.26
C SER A 11 -16.04 -5.42 0.03
N LYS A 12 -17.31 -5.12 0.36
CA LYS A 12 -18.28 -6.15 0.77
C LYS A 12 -18.95 -6.88 -0.40
N ASN A 13 -19.09 -6.22 -1.54
CA ASN A 13 -19.66 -6.73 -2.79
C ASN A 13 -19.15 -5.75 -3.84
N THR A 14 -18.58 -6.22 -4.95
CA THR A 14 -18.19 -5.46 -6.16
C THR A 14 -18.52 -3.96 -6.04
N PRO A 15 -17.60 -3.15 -5.49
CA PRO A 15 -16.35 -2.86 -6.16
C PRO A 15 -15.16 -2.72 -5.19
N GLU A 16 -14.13 -3.55 -5.40
CA GLU A 16 -12.76 -3.20 -4.96
C GLU A 16 -12.34 -1.83 -5.52
N LEU A 17 -12.98 -1.38 -6.61
CA LEU A 17 -12.80 -0.08 -7.25
C LEU A 17 -13.13 1.12 -6.35
N LEU A 18 -14.21 1.12 -5.56
CA LEU A 18 -14.63 2.36 -4.84
C LEU A 18 -13.58 2.87 -3.84
N GLY A 19 -12.86 1.96 -3.17
CA GLY A 19 -11.74 2.34 -2.30
C GLY A 19 -10.46 2.70 -3.05
N LEU A 20 -10.35 2.32 -4.33
CA LEU A 20 -9.20 2.59 -5.18
C LEU A 20 -9.32 3.89 -5.98
N VAL A 21 -10.54 4.38 -6.21
CA VAL A 21 -10.83 5.52 -7.10
C VAL A 21 -10.95 6.87 -6.40
N ALA A 22 -11.14 6.90 -5.08
CA ALA A 22 -11.29 8.14 -4.30
C ALA A 22 -10.20 8.25 -3.23
N THR A 23 -8.94 8.26 -3.65
CA THR A 23 -7.79 8.41 -2.76
C THR A 23 -6.78 9.42 -3.30
N PRO A 24 -6.27 10.35 -2.49
CA PRO A 24 -5.21 11.27 -2.89
C PRO A 24 -3.93 10.58 -3.35
N LEU A 25 -3.61 9.44 -2.73
CA LEU A 25 -2.49 8.59 -3.12
C LEU A 25 -2.87 7.12 -3.04
N LEU A 26 -2.81 6.41 -4.17
CA LEU A 26 -2.94 4.96 -4.25
C LEU A 26 -1.55 4.32 -4.40
N ILE A 27 -1.26 3.30 -3.61
CA ILE A 27 -0.01 2.53 -3.72
C ILE A 27 -0.22 1.28 -4.57
N LEU A 28 0.52 1.18 -5.67
CA LEU A 28 0.49 0.03 -6.57
C LEU A 28 1.84 -0.69 -6.49
N GLY A 29 1.87 -1.81 -5.77
CA GLY A 29 3.04 -2.69 -5.74
C GLY A 29 3.03 -3.72 -6.87
N LYS A 30 4.10 -3.79 -7.67
CA LYS A 30 4.30 -4.77 -8.75
C LYS A 30 5.52 -5.65 -8.50
N LEU A 31 5.38 -6.98 -8.62
CA LEU A 31 6.50 -7.92 -8.57
C LEU A 31 7.17 -8.06 -9.95
N GLU A 32 8.45 -8.45 -9.96
CA GLU A 32 9.19 -8.78 -11.18
C GLU A 32 8.51 -9.94 -11.93
N ALA A 33 8.45 -9.83 -13.26
CA ALA A 33 7.87 -10.82 -14.18
C ALA A 33 6.39 -11.19 -13.94
N ILE A 34 5.72 -10.53 -12.99
CA ILE A 34 4.29 -10.67 -12.72
C ILE A 34 3.59 -9.39 -13.20
N GLY A 35 2.44 -9.55 -13.85
CA GLY A 35 1.57 -8.44 -14.24
C GLY A 35 0.98 -7.70 -13.04
N LEU A 36 0.10 -6.74 -13.30
CA LEU A 36 -0.69 -6.11 -12.26
C LEU A 36 -1.57 -7.17 -11.57
N GLY A 37 -1.77 -7.08 -10.25
CA GLY A 37 -2.65 -8.01 -9.54
C GLY A 37 -4.12 -7.82 -9.94
N ASN A 38 -4.96 -8.85 -9.82
CA ASN A 38 -6.36 -8.85 -10.30
C ASN A 38 -7.19 -7.63 -9.88
N HIS A 39 -7.00 -7.13 -8.65
CA HIS A 39 -7.75 -5.98 -8.14
C HIS A 39 -7.34 -4.68 -8.87
N ILE A 40 -6.05 -4.57 -9.18
CA ILE A 40 -5.50 -3.45 -9.95
C ILE A 40 -5.87 -3.59 -11.43
N GLN A 41 -5.91 -4.80 -11.98
CA GLN A 41 -6.40 -5.02 -13.35
C GLN A 41 -7.86 -4.60 -13.51
N SER A 42 -8.69 -4.84 -12.49
CA SER A 42 -10.09 -4.38 -12.52
C SER A 42 -10.18 -2.85 -12.55
N LEU A 43 -9.36 -2.17 -11.74
CA LEU A 43 -9.21 -0.70 -11.78
C LEU A 43 -8.75 -0.23 -13.14
N ASP A 44 -7.64 -0.80 -13.62
CA ASP A 44 -7.05 -0.43 -14.90
C ASP A 44 -8.04 -0.64 -16.05
N HIS A 45 -8.79 -1.73 -16.07
CA HIS A 45 -9.83 -1.98 -17.06
C HIS A 45 -10.92 -0.91 -17.04
N SER A 46 -11.38 -0.48 -15.85
CA SER A 46 -12.35 0.61 -15.72
C SER A 46 -11.80 1.97 -16.18
N LEU A 47 -10.48 2.12 -16.17
CA LEU A 47 -9.74 3.30 -16.64
C LEU A 47 -9.26 3.15 -18.09
N GLY A 48 -9.77 2.17 -18.84
CA GLY A 48 -9.41 1.96 -20.24
C GLY A 48 -7.99 1.43 -20.48
N GLY A 49 -7.32 0.88 -19.46
CA GLY A 49 -5.96 0.35 -19.55
C GLY A 49 -4.85 1.38 -19.30
N ALA A 50 -5.20 2.59 -18.87
CA ALA A 50 -4.25 3.71 -18.74
C ALA A 50 -3.07 3.42 -17.80
N ILE A 51 -3.26 2.64 -16.73
CA ILE A 51 -2.16 2.26 -15.81
C ILE A 51 -1.24 1.27 -16.51
N SER A 52 -1.80 0.25 -17.17
CA SER A 52 -1.00 -0.73 -17.91
C SER A 52 -0.19 -0.10 -19.04
N GLU A 53 -0.78 0.83 -19.79
CA GLU A 53 -0.09 1.56 -20.86
C GLU A 53 1.11 2.33 -20.31
N GLN A 54 0.96 3.02 -19.17
CA GLN A 54 2.05 3.74 -18.55
C GLN A 54 3.15 2.81 -18.00
N VAL A 55 2.76 1.70 -17.35
CA VAL A 55 3.70 0.69 -16.85
C VAL A 55 4.52 0.10 -17.99
N GLN A 56 3.87 -0.20 -19.13
CA GLN A 56 4.55 -0.74 -20.31
C GLN A 56 5.42 0.33 -20.99
N GLY A 57 4.92 1.55 -21.17
CA GLY A 57 5.64 2.65 -21.80
C GLY A 57 6.91 3.06 -21.06
N GLN A 58 6.93 2.91 -19.73
CA GLN A 58 8.12 3.15 -18.90
C GLN A 58 9.06 1.94 -18.81
N ASN A 59 8.74 0.83 -19.48
CA ASN A 59 9.44 -0.45 -19.35
C ASN A 59 9.60 -0.88 -17.88
N PHE A 60 8.55 -0.64 -17.08
CA PHE A 60 8.62 -0.84 -15.64
C PHE A 60 8.56 -2.32 -15.29
N ARG A 61 9.66 -2.86 -14.77
CA ARG A 61 9.81 -4.31 -14.57
C ARG A 61 9.27 -4.77 -13.22
N GLY A 62 9.22 -3.87 -12.24
CA GLY A 62 8.87 -4.18 -10.85
C GLY A 62 10.09 -4.54 -10.01
N VAL A 63 11.28 -4.10 -10.43
CA VAL A 63 12.53 -4.34 -9.70
C VAL A 63 12.49 -3.61 -8.37
N ARG A 64 13.05 -4.20 -7.32
CA ARG A 64 13.06 -3.59 -5.99
C ARG A 64 13.72 -2.20 -6.03
N GLY A 65 13.00 -1.18 -5.54
CA GLY A 65 13.44 0.22 -5.52
C GLY A 65 13.02 1.02 -6.77
N GLU A 66 12.62 0.35 -7.85
CA GLU A 66 12.00 1.00 -9.01
C GLU A 66 10.67 1.63 -8.57
N ASN A 67 10.42 2.89 -8.92
CA ASN A 67 9.15 3.54 -8.65
C ASN A 67 8.91 4.71 -9.59
N PHE A 68 7.64 5.04 -9.79
CA PHE A 68 7.23 6.27 -10.47
C PHE A 68 5.83 6.69 -10.02
N LEU A 69 5.54 7.97 -10.15
CA LEU A 69 4.23 8.53 -9.82
C LEU A 69 3.42 8.76 -11.10
N LEU A 70 2.21 8.24 -11.12
CA LEU A 70 1.22 8.51 -12.15
C LEU A 70 0.19 9.50 -11.66
N ARG A 71 -0.22 10.37 -12.58
CA ARG A 71 -1.38 11.25 -12.45
C ARG A 71 -2.28 10.95 -13.62
N LEU A 72 -3.48 10.48 -13.34
CA LEU A 72 -4.46 10.14 -14.35
C LEU A 72 -5.53 11.23 -14.32
N ASP A 73 -5.65 11.98 -15.41
CA ASP A 73 -6.72 12.96 -15.59
C ASP A 73 -7.96 12.26 -16.17
N LEU A 74 -8.49 11.31 -15.39
CA LEU A 74 -9.63 10.47 -15.77
C LEU A 74 -10.67 10.50 -14.65
N GLU A 75 -11.94 10.62 -15.01
CA GLU A 75 -13.03 10.55 -14.05
C GLU A 75 -13.03 9.19 -13.33
N GLY A 76 -13.07 9.21 -12.01
CA GLY A 76 -12.99 8.00 -11.21
C GLY A 76 -11.60 7.36 -11.19
N ALA A 77 -10.52 8.08 -11.53
CA ALA A 77 -9.17 7.65 -11.20
C ALA A 77 -8.73 8.23 -9.83
N PRO A 78 -7.89 7.51 -9.07
CA PRO A 78 -7.18 8.11 -7.95
C PRO A 78 -6.29 9.27 -8.41
N ASP A 79 -6.22 10.34 -7.61
CA ASP A 79 -5.49 11.58 -7.93
C ASP A 79 -4.02 11.32 -8.28
N ASN A 80 -3.40 10.42 -7.51
CA ASN A 80 -2.04 9.98 -7.73
C ASN A 80 -1.93 8.46 -7.52
N VAL A 81 -1.20 7.77 -8.40
CA VAL A 81 -0.84 6.36 -8.23
C VAL A 81 0.67 6.25 -8.13
N LEU A 82 1.18 5.89 -6.96
CA LEU A 82 2.59 5.56 -6.80
C LEU A 82 2.80 4.09 -7.13
N VAL A 83 3.44 3.85 -8.27
CA VAL A 83 3.82 2.50 -8.71
C VAL A 83 5.18 2.17 -8.12
N VAL A 84 5.27 1.03 -7.42
CA VAL A 84 6.48 0.61 -6.69
C VAL A 84 6.84 -0.84 -7.03
N GLY A 85 8.11 -1.05 -7.35
CA GLY A 85 8.67 -2.36 -7.65
C GLY A 85 8.99 -3.09 -6.36
N LEU A 86 8.41 -4.28 -6.22
CA LEU A 86 8.53 -5.12 -5.03
C LEU A 86 9.69 -6.12 -5.14
N GLY A 87 10.35 -6.20 -6.29
CA GLY A 87 11.37 -7.19 -6.61
C GLY A 87 10.77 -8.54 -6.97
N SER A 88 11.59 -9.59 -6.91
CA SER A 88 11.14 -10.95 -7.16
C SER A 88 10.35 -11.53 -5.98
N GLN A 89 9.43 -12.45 -6.28
CA GLN A 89 8.55 -13.08 -5.27
C GLN A 89 9.33 -13.75 -4.13
N ASN A 90 10.50 -14.34 -4.42
CA ASN A 90 11.35 -15.00 -3.42
C ASN A 90 12.12 -14.03 -2.53
N LYS A 91 12.14 -12.74 -2.85
CA LYS A 91 12.84 -11.68 -2.11
C LYS A 91 11.88 -10.68 -1.46
N PHE A 92 10.57 -10.92 -1.56
CA PHE A 92 9.57 -10.05 -0.97
C PHE A 92 9.43 -10.35 0.54
N ASP A 93 10.15 -9.54 1.32
CA ASP A 93 10.32 -9.65 2.76
C ASP A 93 9.74 -8.43 3.51
N GLN A 94 9.93 -8.37 4.82
CA GLN A 94 9.49 -7.24 5.65
C GLN A 94 10.17 -5.92 5.26
N ASN A 95 11.42 -6.00 4.79
CA ASN A 95 12.15 -4.82 4.34
C ASN A 95 11.56 -4.25 3.05
N ALA A 96 11.05 -5.11 2.15
CA ALA A 96 10.35 -4.65 0.95
C ALA A 96 9.07 -3.89 1.32
N ILE A 97 8.29 -4.40 2.29
CA ILE A 97 7.10 -3.70 2.81
C ILE A 97 7.49 -2.35 3.42
N LYS A 98 8.52 -2.33 4.28
CA LYS A 98 9.02 -1.11 4.91
C LYS A 98 9.41 -0.05 3.87
N GLN A 99 10.17 -0.42 2.86
CA GLN A 99 10.60 0.51 1.80
C GLN A 99 9.43 1.12 1.03
N VAL A 100 8.43 0.30 0.68
CA VAL A 100 7.21 0.78 0.01
C VAL A 100 6.47 1.79 0.89
N VAL A 101 6.36 1.50 2.18
CA VAL A 101 5.65 2.37 3.14
C VAL A 101 6.40 3.68 3.36
N GLU A 102 7.72 3.64 3.55
CA GLU A 102 8.53 4.85 3.73
C GLU A 102 8.45 5.77 2.51
N LEU A 103 8.56 5.19 1.30
CA LEU A 103 8.41 5.94 0.05
C LEU A 103 7.00 6.54 -0.09
N ALA A 104 5.96 5.79 0.29
CA ALA A 104 4.58 6.24 0.23
C ALA A 104 4.30 7.41 1.18
N VAL A 105 4.80 7.34 2.43
CA VAL A 105 4.69 8.43 3.40
C VAL A 105 5.47 9.65 2.92
N GLU A 106 6.69 9.47 2.46
CA GLU A 106 7.51 10.57 1.92
C GLU A 106 6.82 11.26 0.73
N THR A 107 6.23 10.47 -0.17
CA THR A 107 5.47 10.97 -1.32
C THR A 107 4.22 11.75 -0.89
N ALA A 108 3.48 11.24 0.10
CA ALA A 108 2.29 11.91 0.62
C ALA A 108 2.64 13.24 1.29
N VAL A 109 3.60 13.22 2.22
CA VAL A 109 3.99 14.38 3.03
C VAL A 109 4.62 15.48 2.17
N SER A 110 5.55 15.14 1.27
CA SER A 110 6.21 16.12 0.38
C SER A 110 5.24 16.82 -0.58
N ARG A 111 4.04 16.25 -0.76
CA ARG A 111 2.99 16.77 -1.65
C ARG A 111 1.80 17.34 -0.90
N GLY A 112 1.83 17.36 0.44
CA GLY A 112 0.72 17.83 1.27
C GLY A 112 -0.54 16.97 1.16
N LEU A 113 -0.41 15.68 0.81
CA LEU A 113 -1.53 14.75 0.73
C LEU A 113 -1.92 14.28 2.13
N THR A 114 -3.21 14.18 2.38
CA THR A 114 -3.76 13.85 3.70
C THR A 114 -4.09 12.36 3.86
N LYS A 115 -4.06 11.59 2.77
CA LYS A 115 -4.40 10.17 2.79
C LYS A 115 -3.56 9.36 1.80
N VAL A 116 -3.15 8.18 2.24
CA VAL A 116 -2.50 7.14 1.43
C VAL A 116 -3.24 5.82 1.59
N THR A 117 -3.45 5.12 0.48
CA THR A 117 -4.21 3.86 0.43
C THR A 117 -3.33 2.71 -0.04
N PHE A 118 -3.24 1.67 0.79
CA PHE A 118 -2.52 0.43 0.53
C PHE A 118 -3.50 -0.71 0.23
N PRO A 119 -3.56 -1.20 -1.02
CA PRO A 119 -4.30 -2.40 -1.36
C PRO A 119 -3.59 -3.64 -0.83
N MET A 120 -4.27 -4.39 0.05
CA MET A 120 -3.81 -5.66 0.62
C MET A 120 -4.72 -6.80 0.17
N PRO A 121 -4.45 -7.43 -1.00
CA PRO A 121 -5.24 -8.55 -1.46
C PRO A 121 -5.08 -9.79 -0.54
N PRO A 122 -6.13 -10.60 -0.38
CA PRO A 122 -6.19 -11.69 0.61
C PRO A 122 -5.14 -12.79 0.42
N ASN A 123 -4.54 -12.89 -0.78
CA ASN A 123 -3.58 -13.93 -1.14
C ASN A 123 -2.12 -13.46 -1.22
N ARG A 124 -1.80 -12.25 -0.73
CA ARG A 124 -0.40 -11.85 -0.51
C ARG A 124 0.14 -12.51 0.76
N GLN A 125 0.20 -13.84 0.78
CA GLN A 125 1.05 -14.54 1.74
C GLN A 125 2.47 -14.52 1.19
N THR A 126 3.35 -13.76 1.84
CA THR A 126 4.79 -14.00 1.68
C THR A 126 5.12 -15.21 2.55
N LYS A 127 6.15 -15.98 2.19
CA LYS A 127 6.57 -17.14 3.00
C LYS A 127 6.95 -16.73 4.43
N GLU A 128 7.25 -15.46 4.66
CA GLU A 128 7.83 -14.94 5.91
C GLU A 128 6.87 -14.06 6.73
N VAL A 129 5.78 -13.53 6.14
CA VAL A 129 4.92 -12.53 6.80
C VAL A 129 3.44 -12.74 6.46
N ASN A 130 2.68 -13.14 7.48
CA ASN A 130 1.21 -13.20 7.39
C ASN A 130 0.59 -11.79 7.39
N LEU A 131 -0.70 -11.69 7.07
CA LEU A 131 -1.41 -10.39 6.99
C LEU A 131 -1.32 -9.56 8.28
N ARG A 132 -1.38 -10.20 9.45
CA ARG A 132 -1.22 -9.53 10.76
C ARG A 132 0.17 -8.90 10.88
N GLY A 133 1.22 -9.64 10.53
CA GLY A 133 2.60 -9.17 10.52
C GLY A 133 2.82 -8.03 9.53
N GLN A 134 2.21 -8.10 8.35
CA GLN A 134 2.30 -7.04 7.34
C GLN A 134 1.67 -5.74 7.84
N ALA A 135 0.46 -5.79 8.41
CA ALA A 135 -0.19 -4.61 9.00
C ALA A 135 0.63 -3.98 10.13
N HIS A 136 1.26 -4.82 10.97
CA HIS A 136 2.16 -4.32 12.01
C HIS A 136 3.41 -3.63 11.43
N VAL A 137 4.05 -4.22 10.41
CA VAL A 137 5.21 -3.61 9.72
C VAL A 137 4.81 -2.28 9.08
N ILE A 138 3.64 -2.21 8.44
CA ILE A 138 3.12 -0.96 7.88
C ILE A 138 2.99 0.10 8.97
N ARG A 139 2.33 -0.22 10.09
CA ARG A 139 2.16 0.72 11.21
C ARG A 139 3.50 1.26 11.70
N LEU A 140 4.45 0.38 12.02
CA LEU A 140 5.76 0.78 12.52
C LEU A 140 6.55 1.62 11.52
N ALA A 141 6.52 1.26 10.24
CA ALA A 141 7.22 2.01 9.20
C ALA A 141 6.63 3.41 9.01
N VAL A 142 5.30 3.55 9.04
CA VAL A 142 4.63 4.86 8.99
C VAL A 142 5.01 5.70 10.20
N GLU A 143 4.81 5.17 11.41
CA GLU A 143 5.10 5.90 12.65
C GLU A 143 6.55 6.36 12.70
N HIS A 144 7.49 5.46 12.36
CA HIS A 144 8.91 5.79 12.27
C HIS A 144 9.16 6.90 11.25
N LYS A 145 8.67 6.77 10.02
CA LYS A 145 8.93 7.76 8.96
C LYS A 145 8.34 9.13 9.30
N LEU A 146 7.19 9.19 9.96
CA LEU A 146 6.60 10.46 10.39
C LEU A 146 7.41 11.19 11.47
N THR A 147 8.28 10.51 12.23
CA THR A 147 9.18 11.18 13.17
C THR A 147 10.22 12.07 12.49
N GLU A 148 10.49 11.84 11.21
CA GLU A 148 11.39 12.68 10.40
C GLU A 148 10.77 14.05 10.05
N TYR A 149 9.45 14.21 10.22
CA TYR A 149 8.70 15.43 9.87
C TYR A 149 8.18 16.15 11.12
N THR A 150 9.10 16.70 11.92
CA THR A 150 8.78 17.44 13.16
C THR A 150 8.05 18.76 12.89
N ASP A 151 8.42 19.42 11.80
CA ASP A 151 8.03 20.79 11.48
C ASP A 151 6.71 20.88 10.71
N ILE A 152 6.17 19.73 10.30
CA ILE A 152 4.87 19.64 9.63
C ILE A 152 3.84 19.18 10.66
N GLU A 153 2.74 19.91 10.77
CA GLU A 153 1.60 19.55 11.60
C GLU A 153 0.47 18.94 10.76
N GLY A 154 -0.32 18.08 11.39
CA GLY A 154 -1.49 17.47 10.76
C GLY A 154 -1.62 15.98 11.04
N GLU A 155 -2.49 15.35 10.27
CA GLU A 155 -2.77 13.92 10.33
C GLU A 155 -2.67 13.34 8.92
N LEU A 156 -1.94 12.22 8.78
CA LEU A 156 -1.91 11.40 7.58
C LEU A 156 -2.78 10.18 7.82
N GLU A 157 -3.87 10.06 7.06
CA GLU A 157 -4.68 8.85 7.03
C GLU A 157 -3.96 7.76 6.21
N VAL A 158 -3.76 6.61 6.84
CA VAL A 158 -3.22 5.41 6.21
C VAL A 158 -4.34 4.38 6.12
N GLU A 159 -4.94 4.30 4.94
CA GLU A 159 -5.99 3.33 4.66
C GLU A 159 -5.38 2.02 4.18
N ILE A 160 -5.78 0.91 4.80
CA ILE A 160 -5.54 -0.42 4.27
C ILE A 160 -6.86 -0.93 3.69
N LEU A 161 -6.86 -1.10 2.37
CA LEU A 161 -7.98 -1.65 1.62
C LEU A 161 -7.80 -3.17 1.48
N SER A 162 -8.73 -3.95 2.01
CA SER A 162 -8.62 -5.41 2.01
C SER A 162 -9.93 -6.12 1.74
N ALA A 163 -9.86 -7.41 1.43
CA ALA A 163 -11.06 -8.25 1.41
C ALA A 163 -11.67 -8.40 2.83
N PRO A 164 -13.00 -8.59 2.98
CA PRO A 164 -13.67 -8.65 4.28
C PRO A 164 -13.07 -9.67 5.25
N GLN A 165 -12.67 -10.84 4.75
CA GLN A 165 -12.06 -11.92 5.53
C GLN A 165 -10.69 -11.57 6.13
N ALA A 166 -9.97 -10.60 5.54
CA ALA A 166 -8.67 -10.15 6.03
C ALA A 166 -8.78 -9.13 7.19
N LYS A 167 -9.94 -8.48 7.35
CA LYS A 167 -10.13 -7.35 8.28
C LYS A 167 -9.69 -7.66 9.71
N ALA A 168 -10.08 -8.82 10.24
CA ALA A 168 -9.77 -9.20 11.61
C ALA A 168 -8.26 -9.36 11.85
N GLN A 169 -7.54 -9.97 10.89
CA GLN A 169 -6.09 -10.16 10.99
C GLN A 169 -5.34 -8.83 10.87
N LEU A 170 -5.77 -7.97 9.96
CA LEU A 170 -5.19 -6.64 9.77
C LEU A 170 -5.42 -5.75 11.00
N ALA A 171 -6.64 -5.75 11.55
CA ALA A 171 -6.96 -4.99 12.77
C ALA A 171 -6.08 -5.41 13.96
N ARG A 172 -5.89 -6.72 14.15
CA ARG A 172 -4.98 -7.26 15.17
C ARG A 172 -3.52 -6.87 14.92
N GLY A 173 -3.12 -6.74 13.65
CA GLY A 173 -1.76 -6.32 13.27
C GLY A 173 -1.51 -4.84 13.56
N LEU A 174 -2.49 -4.00 13.26
CA LEU A 174 -2.45 -2.56 13.59
C LEU A 174 -2.47 -2.34 15.11
N ALA A 175 -3.28 -3.09 15.86
CA ALA A 175 -3.35 -2.96 17.32
C ALA A 175 -2.15 -3.60 18.07
N CYS A 176 -1.35 -4.42 17.37
CA CYS A 176 -0.26 -5.18 17.97
C CYS A 176 0.90 -4.26 18.39
N LYS A 177 1.25 -4.32 19.68
CA LYS A 177 2.32 -3.50 20.29
C LYS A 177 3.72 -4.07 20.07
N ARG A 178 3.86 -5.39 20.03
CA ARG A 178 5.15 -6.10 19.89
C ARG A 178 5.03 -7.33 18.99
N ARG A 179 6.10 -7.62 18.25
CA ARG A 179 6.28 -8.86 17.49
C ARG A 179 7.32 -9.76 18.14
N ASN A 180 7.06 -11.05 18.08
CA ASN A 180 8.01 -12.13 18.35
C ASN A 180 9.04 -12.24 17.21
N LYS A 181 10.16 -12.92 17.49
CA LYS A 181 11.26 -13.16 16.52
C LYS A 181 10.82 -13.92 15.27
N ASP A 182 9.78 -14.73 15.37
CA ASP A 182 9.20 -15.54 14.28
C ASP A 182 8.25 -14.75 13.36
N GLY A 183 8.05 -13.46 13.63
CA GLY A 183 7.15 -12.63 12.82
C GLY A 183 5.71 -12.58 13.32
N THR A 184 5.35 -13.36 14.35
CA THR A 184 4.02 -13.31 14.96
C THR A 184 3.90 -12.12 15.90
N CYS A 185 2.71 -11.54 15.96
CA CYS A 185 2.41 -10.52 16.96
C CYS A 185 2.18 -11.18 18.31
N CYS A 186 2.76 -10.62 19.37
CA CYS A 186 2.45 -11.04 20.73
C CYS A 186 0.94 -10.86 20.93
N ASP A 187 0.27 -11.90 21.41
CA ASP A 187 -1.05 -11.73 22.01
C ASP A 187 -0.77 -11.11 23.37
N ASP A 188 -1.24 -9.88 23.57
CA ASP A 188 -1.27 -9.24 24.89
C ASP A 188 -2.15 -10.08 25.84
#